data_AF-A0A978TAS5-F1
#
_entry.id   AF-A0A978TAS5-F1
#
_cell.length_a   1.000
_cell.length_b   1.000
_cell.length_c   1.000
_cell.angle_alpha   90.00
_cell.angle_beta   90.00
_cell.angle_gamma   90.00
#
_symmetry.space_group_name_H-M   'P 1'
#
loop_
_entity.id
_entity.type
_entity.pdbx_description
1 polymer ?
#
loop_
_entity_poly.entity_id
_entity_poly.type
_entity_poly.pdbx_seq_one_letter_code
_entity_poly.pdbx_strand_id
1 'polypeptide(L)'
;MVTAVISGGGLVSIVSAVPALAQALQPAVRDAFLADPLSDIPRDPLLPSPPVLRPLSPLERFVLEQELDQLALEAESLAQSGAADAAIDPWMREIRLRRLLGLDAELTAMDRVDQNLRNLNATQALQLLSARLAVIQPSLEIPNPADRDRLEAEGA
;
A
#
# COMPACT_ATOMS: atom_id res chain seq x y z
N MET A 1 -5.73 43.70 64.76
CA MET A 1 -5.18 44.24 63.50
C MET A 1 -3.85 43.57 63.24
N VAL A 2 -3.75 42.74 62.20
CA VAL A 2 -2.71 42.70 61.15
C VAL A 2 -3.10 41.54 60.22
N THR A 3 -3.21 41.88 58.94
CA THR A 3 -3.67 41.09 57.80
C THR A 3 -2.52 40.22 57.26
N ALA A 4 -2.79 39.02 56.75
CA ALA A 4 -1.96 38.40 55.72
C ALA A 4 -2.81 37.48 54.83
N VAL A 5 -3.15 37.98 53.64
CA VAL A 5 -3.76 37.24 52.53
C VAL A 5 -2.61 36.64 51.73
N ILE A 6 -2.52 35.31 51.66
CA ILE A 6 -1.57 34.63 50.77
C ILE A 6 -2.26 34.39 49.44
N SER A 7 -1.80 35.13 48.44
CA SER A 7 -2.25 35.08 47.05
C SER A 7 -1.80 33.76 46.40
N GLY A 8 -2.77 32.91 46.05
CA GLY A 8 -2.52 31.67 45.28
C GLY A 8 -2.35 31.99 43.80
N GLY A 9 -1.12 32.17 43.34
CA GLY A 9 -0.79 32.28 41.93
C GLY A 9 -0.90 30.92 41.24
N GLY A 10 -1.91 30.77 40.39
CA GLY A 10 -2.14 29.56 39.60
C GLY A 10 -1.00 29.28 38.63
N LEU A 11 -0.50 28.05 38.65
CA LEU A 11 0.40 27.53 37.64
C LEU A 11 -0.42 27.27 36.37
N VAL A 12 -0.23 28.11 35.35
CA VAL A 12 -0.72 27.85 34.00
C VAL A 12 0.16 26.76 33.39
N SER A 13 -0.34 25.53 33.37
CA SER A 13 0.26 24.44 32.61
C SER A 13 0.05 24.69 31.13
N ILE A 14 1.10 25.10 30.42
CA ILE A 14 1.11 25.18 28.97
C ILE A 14 1.16 23.73 28.45
N VAL A 15 0.02 23.20 28.02
CA VAL A 15 -0.04 21.94 27.28
C VAL A 15 0.53 22.22 25.88
N SER A 16 1.81 21.95 25.68
CA SER A 16 2.40 21.92 24.35
C SER A 16 1.77 20.79 23.56
N ALA A 17 0.89 21.13 22.60
CA ALA A 17 0.37 20.16 21.65
C ALA A 17 1.53 19.68 20.78
N VAL A 18 2.00 18.45 21.01
CA VAL A 18 2.94 17.79 20.11
C VAL A 18 2.16 17.49 18.82
N PRO A 19 2.58 18.00 17.64
CA PRO A 19 1.93 17.64 16.41
C PRO A 19 2.07 16.13 16.21
N ALA A 20 0.96 15.44 15.98
CA ALA A 20 0.97 14.01 15.66
C ALA A 20 1.65 13.84 14.30
N LEU A 21 2.94 13.50 14.31
CA LEU A 21 3.64 13.05 13.12
C LEU A 21 3.06 11.68 12.74
N ALA A 22 2.55 11.55 11.52
CA ALA A 22 2.15 10.25 10.99
C ALA A 22 3.28 9.24 11.20
N GLN A 23 2.97 8.08 11.76
CA GLN A 23 3.96 7.05 12.02
C GLN A 23 4.67 6.69 10.71
N ALA A 24 5.99 6.72 10.72
CA ALA A 24 6.80 6.37 9.56
C ALA A 24 6.67 4.86 9.30
N LEU A 25 6.41 4.48 8.05
CA LEU A 25 6.39 3.08 7.61
C LEU A 25 7.74 2.42 7.93
N GLN A 26 7.69 1.28 8.62
CA GLN A 26 8.88 0.52 8.93
C GLN A 26 9.53 -0.01 7.63
N PRO A 27 10.86 0.13 7.45
CA PRO A 27 11.54 -0.34 6.24
C PRO A 27 11.28 -1.82 5.94
N ALA A 28 11.30 -2.69 6.96
CA ALA A 28 11.05 -4.12 6.77
C ALA A 28 9.66 -4.42 6.21
N VAL A 29 8.62 -3.71 6.66
CA VAL A 29 7.24 -3.87 6.17
C VAL A 29 7.13 -3.38 4.73
N ARG A 30 7.74 -2.22 4.43
CA ARG A 30 7.81 -1.68 3.07
C ARG A 30 8.49 -2.67 2.12
N ASP A 31 9.67 -3.12 2.49
CA ASP A 31 10.52 -3.95 1.63
C ASP A 31 9.87 -5.32 1.40
N ALA A 32 9.22 -5.90 2.42
CA ALA A 32 8.42 -7.11 2.27
C ALA A 32 7.24 -6.91 1.31
N PHE A 33 6.49 -5.81 1.42
CA PHE A 33 5.39 -5.54 0.51
C PHE A 33 5.86 -5.32 -0.93
N LEU A 34 7.03 -4.69 -1.14
CA LEU A 34 7.60 -4.40 -2.46
C LEU A 34 8.32 -5.60 -3.10
N ALA A 35 8.69 -6.61 -2.32
CA ALA A 35 9.34 -7.82 -2.83
C ALA A 35 8.48 -8.55 -3.89
N ASP A 36 9.16 -9.31 -4.75
CA ASP A 36 8.54 -10.19 -5.74
C ASP A 36 7.67 -11.24 -5.03
N PRO A 37 6.34 -11.29 -5.28
CA PRO A 37 5.45 -12.26 -4.65
C PRO A 37 5.86 -13.73 -4.87
N LEU A 38 6.56 -14.04 -5.97
CA LEU A 38 7.02 -15.41 -6.21
C LEU A 38 8.14 -15.85 -5.26
N SER A 39 8.80 -14.90 -4.59
CA SER A 39 9.92 -15.10 -3.67
C SER A 39 9.51 -15.15 -2.20
N ASP A 40 8.20 -15.05 -1.89
CA ASP A 40 7.70 -15.04 -0.51
C ASP A 40 7.99 -16.37 0.23
N ILE A 41 8.34 -16.27 1.51
CA ILE A 41 8.52 -17.39 2.44
C ILE A 41 7.78 -17.08 3.75
N PRO A 42 6.70 -17.80 4.10
CA PRO A 42 6.07 -18.87 3.32
C PRO A 42 5.44 -18.35 2.03
N ARG A 43 5.35 -19.22 1.03
CA ARG A 43 4.71 -18.89 -0.26
C ARG A 43 3.22 -18.71 -0.07
N ASP A 44 2.64 -17.76 -0.81
CA ASP A 44 1.20 -17.55 -0.82
C ASP A 44 0.46 -18.82 -1.33
N PRO A 45 -0.63 -19.27 -0.66
CA PRO A 45 -1.33 -20.48 -1.04
C PRO A 45 -2.10 -20.38 -2.36
N LEU A 46 -2.30 -19.18 -2.93
CA LEU A 46 -2.87 -19.01 -4.29
C LEU A 46 -1.83 -19.26 -5.40
N LEU A 47 -0.55 -19.42 -5.05
CA LEU A 47 0.50 -19.74 -6.01
C LEU A 47 0.68 -21.26 -6.16
N PRO A 48 1.19 -21.74 -7.31
CA PRO A 48 1.38 -23.17 -7.55
C PRO A 48 2.15 -23.89 -6.43
N SER A 49 1.71 -25.09 -6.07
CA SER A 49 2.40 -25.98 -5.14
C SER A 49 2.63 -27.34 -5.84
N PRO A 50 3.88 -27.81 -6.00
CA PRO A 50 5.12 -27.26 -5.46
C PRO A 50 5.58 -25.93 -6.12
N PRO A 51 6.45 -25.15 -5.46
CA PRO A 51 6.99 -23.93 -6.04
C PRO A 51 7.74 -24.17 -7.36
N VAL A 52 7.54 -23.27 -8.32
CA VAL A 52 8.21 -23.31 -9.63
C VAL A 52 9.09 -22.08 -9.80
N LEU A 53 10.33 -22.27 -10.24
CA LEU A 53 11.30 -21.19 -10.53
C LEU A 53 11.16 -20.73 -11.98
N ARG A 54 9.94 -20.38 -12.39
CA ARG A 54 9.61 -19.86 -13.72
C ARG A 54 8.43 -18.89 -13.62
N PRO A 55 8.23 -18.01 -14.62
CA PRO A 55 6.99 -17.27 -14.75
C PRO A 55 5.77 -18.22 -14.77
N LEU A 56 4.63 -17.72 -14.28
CA LEU A 56 3.37 -18.43 -14.37
C LEU A 56 2.98 -18.65 -15.83
N SER A 57 2.56 -19.86 -16.15
CA SER A 57 1.99 -20.22 -17.44
C SER A 57 0.65 -19.51 -17.65
N PRO A 58 0.15 -19.41 -18.90
CA PRO A 58 -1.14 -18.79 -19.16
C PRO A 58 -2.30 -19.39 -18.34
N LEU A 59 -2.32 -20.72 -18.16
CA LEU A 59 -3.33 -21.39 -17.35
C LEU A 59 -3.19 -21.05 -15.86
N GLU A 60 -1.97 -21.02 -15.32
CA GLU A 60 -1.72 -20.63 -13.92
C GLU A 60 -2.11 -19.17 -13.66
N ARG A 61 -1.89 -18.27 -14.63
CA ARG A 61 -2.33 -16.87 -14.55
C ARG A 61 -3.85 -16.75 -14.55
N PHE A 62 -4.53 -17.49 -15.41
CA PHE A 62 -5.98 -17.53 -15.46
C PHE A 62 -6.59 -18.04 -14.14
N VAL A 63 -6.04 -19.12 -13.58
CA VAL A 63 -6.49 -19.62 -12.27
C VAL A 63 -6.23 -18.59 -11.17
N LEU A 64 -5.03 -17.99 -11.14
CA LEU A 64 -4.70 -16.95 -10.16
C LEU A 64 -5.66 -15.75 -10.26
N GLU A 65 -6.01 -15.30 -11.46
CA GLU A 65 -6.97 -14.22 -11.68
C GLU A 65 -8.34 -14.53 -11.05
N GLN A 66 -8.88 -15.72 -11.30
CA GLN A 66 -10.16 -16.15 -10.73
C GLN A 66 -10.13 -16.21 -9.20
N GLU A 67 -9.05 -16.73 -8.61
CA GLU A 67 -8.87 -16.78 -7.16
C GLU A 67 -8.72 -15.37 -6.55
N LEU A 68 -8.05 -14.45 -7.25
CA LEU A 68 -7.92 -13.07 -6.79
C LEU A 68 -9.23 -12.28 -6.91
N ASP A 69 -10.06 -12.58 -7.90
CA ASP A 69 -11.41 -12.02 -7.99
C ASP A 69 -12.29 -12.50 -6.82
N GLN A 70 -12.17 -13.77 -6.44
CA GLN A 70 -12.84 -14.31 -5.25
C GLN A 70 -12.32 -13.66 -3.96
N LEU A 71 -10.99 -13.51 -3.81
CA LEU A 71 -10.38 -12.81 -2.68
C LEU A 71 -10.86 -11.35 -2.58
N ALA A 72 -11.01 -10.66 -3.72
CA ALA A 72 -11.52 -9.29 -3.78
C ALA A 72 -12.97 -9.20 -3.28
N LEU A 73 -13.83 -10.16 -3.68
CA LEU A 73 -15.22 -10.23 -3.21
C LEU A 73 -15.30 -10.50 -1.70
N GLU A 74 -14.44 -11.37 -1.17
CA GLU A 74 -14.36 -11.63 0.27
C GLU A 74 -13.95 -10.38 1.06
N ALA A 75 -12.92 -9.67 0.58
CA ALA A 75 -12.47 -8.42 1.17
C ALA A 75 -13.57 -7.35 1.16
N GLU A 76 -14.29 -7.23 0.05
CA GLU A 76 -15.42 -6.30 -0.07
C GLU A 76 -16.57 -6.68 0.88
N SER A 77 -16.86 -7.97 1.03
CA SER A 77 -17.84 -8.43 2.02
C SER A 77 -17.45 -8.04 3.45
N LEU A 78 -16.17 -8.15 3.81
CA LEU A 78 -15.65 -7.73 5.12
C LEU A 78 -15.79 -6.22 5.32
N ALA A 79 -15.48 -5.45 4.29
CA ALA A 79 -15.63 -3.99 4.29
C ALA A 79 -17.07 -3.55 4.54
N GLN A 80 -18.04 -4.26 3.95
CA GLN A 80 -19.46 -3.95 4.08
C GLN A 80 -20.10 -4.49 5.38
N SER A 81 -19.55 -5.54 5.99
CA SER A 81 -20.13 -6.19 7.17
C SER A 81 -19.79 -5.53 8.50
N GLY A 82 -19.21 -4.32 8.49
CA GLY A 82 -18.74 -3.62 9.69
C GLY A 82 -17.43 -4.16 10.27
N ALA A 83 -16.74 -5.07 9.55
CA ALA A 83 -15.43 -5.62 9.88
C ALA A 83 -14.35 -5.07 8.94
N ALA A 84 -14.43 -3.80 8.59
CA ALA A 84 -13.67 -3.23 7.48
C ALA A 84 -12.15 -3.22 7.70
N ASP A 85 -11.67 -3.16 8.94
CA ASP A 85 -10.25 -3.31 9.24
C ASP A 85 -9.72 -4.70 8.83
N ALA A 86 -10.56 -5.74 8.90
CA ALA A 86 -10.20 -7.10 8.49
C ALA A 86 -10.08 -7.26 6.96
N ALA A 87 -10.57 -6.30 6.17
CA ALA A 87 -10.43 -6.29 4.72
C ALA A 87 -9.05 -5.81 4.24
N ILE A 88 -8.29 -5.13 5.11
CA ILE A 88 -7.00 -4.52 4.75
C ILE A 88 -6.00 -5.59 4.30
N ASP A 89 -5.82 -6.66 5.09
CA ASP A 89 -4.86 -7.72 4.75
C ASP A 89 -5.21 -8.42 3.42
N PRO A 90 -6.47 -8.87 3.19
CA PRO A 90 -6.91 -9.36 1.88
C PRO A 90 -6.64 -8.40 0.72
N TRP A 91 -6.95 -7.10 0.85
CA TRP A 91 -6.69 -6.13 -0.21
C TRP A 91 -5.20 -5.98 -0.52
N MET A 92 -4.36 -5.87 0.51
CA MET A 92 -2.92 -5.70 0.32
C MET A 92 -2.29 -6.96 -0.27
N ARG A 93 -2.76 -8.15 0.13
CA ARG A 93 -2.39 -9.43 -0.47
C ARG A 93 -2.80 -9.51 -1.94
N GLU A 94 -4.04 -9.14 -2.26
CA GLU A 94 -4.57 -9.15 -3.62
C GLU A 94 -3.73 -8.27 -4.55
N ILE A 95 -3.47 -7.02 -4.15
CA ILE A 95 -2.67 -6.06 -4.92
C ILE A 95 -1.27 -6.61 -5.19
N ARG A 96 -0.61 -7.22 -4.19
CA ARG A 96 0.70 -7.85 -4.39
C ARG A 96 0.64 -8.96 -5.44
N LEU A 97 -0.35 -9.84 -5.37
CA LEU A 97 -0.45 -10.98 -6.29
C LEU A 97 -0.86 -10.58 -7.71
N ARG A 98 -1.68 -9.53 -7.88
CA ARG A 98 -2.04 -9.02 -9.22
C ARG A 98 -0.85 -8.50 -10.03
N ARG A 99 0.28 -8.20 -9.39
CA ARG A 99 1.56 -7.91 -10.07
C ARG A 99 1.99 -9.02 -11.04
N LEU A 100 1.66 -10.27 -10.72
CA LEU A 100 1.96 -11.43 -11.55
C LEU A 100 1.07 -11.51 -12.80
N LEU A 101 -0.02 -10.75 -12.83
CA LEU A 101 -0.95 -10.65 -13.95
C LEU A 101 -0.65 -9.45 -14.86
N GLY A 102 0.11 -8.46 -14.38
CA GLY A 102 0.56 -7.30 -15.14
C GLY A 102 0.24 -5.97 -14.45
N LEU A 103 0.76 -4.88 -15.02
CA LEU A 103 0.61 -3.53 -14.46
C LEU A 103 -0.85 -3.08 -14.41
N ASP A 104 -1.63 -3.32 -15.46
CA ASP A 104 -3.04 -2.92 -15.52
C ASP A 104 -3.88 -3.61 -14.44
N ALA A 105 -3.62 -4.90 -14.20
CA ALA A 105 -4.31 -5.66 -13.16
C ALA A 105 -3.97 -5.14 -11.76
N GLU A 106 -2.70 -4.82 -11.51
CA GLU A 106 -2.28 -4.20 -10.25
C GLU A 106 -2.95 -2.84 -10.04
N LEU A 107 -2.87 -1.94 -11.02
CA LEU A 107 -3.45 -0.60 -10.92
C LEU A 107 -4.96 -0.63 -10.73
N THR A 108 -5.66 -1.53 -11.43
CA THR A 108 -7.11 -1.70 -11.27
C THR A 108 -7.50 -2.10 -9.85
N ALA A 109 -6.72 -2.98 -9.20
CA ALA A 109 -6.97 -3.32 -7.80
C ALA A 109 -6.61 -2.17 -6.84
N MET A 110 -5.52 -1.44 -7.10
CA MET A 110 -5.14 -0.28 -6.29
C MET A 110 -6.23 0.81 -6.34
N ASP A 111 -6.76 1.12 -7.52
CA ASP A 111 -7.83 2.12 -7.71
C ASP A 111 -9.10 1.74 -6.95
N ARG A 112 -9.53 0.48 -7.07
CA ARG A 112 -10.71 -0.03 -6.36
C ARG A 112 -10.57 0.07 -4.83
N VAL A 113 -9.37 -0.18 -4.30
CA VAL A 113 -9.11 -0.28 -2.85
C VAL A 113 -8.82 1.09 -2.20
N ASP A 114 -8.27 2.06 -2.93
CA ASP A 114 -7.76 3.32 -2.39
C ASP A 114 -8.81 4.08 -1.56
N GLN A 115 -10.03 4.21 -2.07
CA GLN A 115 -11.09 4.94 -1.36
C GLN A 115 -11.46 4.26 -0.03
N ASN A 116 -11.51 2.93 0.00
CA ASN A 116 -11.80 2.18 1.21
C ASN A 116 -10.69 2.38 2.26
N LEU A 117 -9.41 2.29 1.87
CA LEU A 117 -8.29 2.54 2.78
C LEU A 117 -8.28 3.98 3.34
N ARG A 118 -8.64 4.98 2.52
CA ARG A 118 -8.80 6.37 2.98
C ARG A 118 -9.93 6.49 4.01
N ASN A 119 -11.08 5.89 3.74
CA ASN A 119 -12.23 5.91 4.66
C ASN A 119 -11.88 5.30 6.02
N LEU A 120 -11.02 4.27 6.04
CA LEU A 120 -10.55 3.61 7.24
C LEU A 120 -9.38 4.33 7.93
N ASN A 121 -8.86 5.41 7.36
CA ASN A 121 -7.61 6.05 7.81
C ASN A 121 -6.45 5.05 7.93
N ALA A 122 -6.40 4.05 7.03
CA ALA A 122 -5.41 2.97 7.01
C ALA A 122 -4.04 3.49 6.53
N THR A 123 -3.43 4.34 7.35
CA THR A 123 -2.27 5.18 6.99
C THR A 123 -1.09 4.34 6.51
N GLN A 124 -0.80 3.23 7.18
CA GLN A 124 0.29 2.33 6.79
C GLN A 124 0.01 1.66 5.42
N ALA A 125 -1.21 1.23 5.16
CA ALA A 125 -1.59 0.64 3.87
C ALA A 125 -1.47 1.66 2.73
N LEU A 126 -1.93 2.90 2.95
CA LEU A 126 -1.77 4.00 1.98
C LEU A 126 -0.30 4.35 1.72
N GLN A 127 0.56 4.31 2.74
CA GLN A 127 2.01 4.47 2.58
C GLN A 127 2.62 3.34 1.74
N LEU A 128 2.15 2.11 1.90
CA LEU A 128 2.59 0.96 1.09
C LEU A 128 2.17 1.09 -0.39
N LEU A 129 0.91 1.50 -0.65
CA LEU A 129 0.46 1.78 -2.02
C LEU A 129 1.27 2.92 -2.64
N SER A 130 1.53 3.99 -1.89
CA SER A 130 2.34 5.12 -2.34
C SER A 130 3.79 4.68 -2.68
N ALA A 131 4.39 3.84 -1.83
CA ALA A 131 5.71 3.29 -2.10
C ALA A 131 5.73 2.42 -3.37
N ARG A 132 4.66 1.65 -3.61
CA ARG A 132 4.54 0.85 -4.83
C ARG A 132 4.34 1.71 -6.07
N LEU A 133 3.49 2.75 -6.01
CA LEU A 133 3.32 3.71 -7.10
C LEU A 133 4.66 4.34 -7.49
N ALA A 134 5.48 4.74 -6.52
CA ALA A 134 6.82 5.29 -6.78
C ALA A 134 7.75 4.30 -7.52
N VAL A 135 7.61 3.00 -7.28
CA VAL A 135 8.37 1.96 -8.00
C VAL A 135 7.91 1.79 -9.44
N ILE A 136 6.61 1.89 -9.71
CA ILE A 136 6.05 1.67 -11.07
C ILE A 136 5.99 2.96 -11.91
N GLN A 137 6.09 4.14 -11.30
CA GLN A 137 6.02 5.45 -11.97
C GLN A 137 6.91 5.55 -13.23
N PRO A 138 8.17 5.09 -13.24
CA PRO A 138 9.01 5.17 -14.43
C PRO A 138 8.48 4.35 -15.62
N SER A 139 7.63 3.35 -15.37
CA SER A 139 6.98 2.55 -16.41
C SER A 139 5.70 3.21 -16.97
N LEU A 140 5.18 4.22 -16.27
CA LEU A 140 4.00 5.00 -16.67
C LEU A 140 4.37 6.26 -17.46
N GLU A 141 5.60 6.75 -17.29
CA GLU A 141 6.13 7.87 -18.05
C GLU A 141 6.39 7.44 -19.50
N ILE A 142 5.46 7.78 -20.40
CA ILE A 142 5.70 7.72 -21.85
C ILE A 142 6.75 8.79 -22.15
N PRO A 143 7.94 8.47 -22.69
CA PRO A 143 8.88 9.50 -23.10
C PRO A 143 8.21 10.37 -24.14
N ASN A 144 8.06 11.66 -23.85
CA ASN A 144 7.67 12.63 -24.85
C ASN A 144 8.73 12.59 -25.97
N PRO A 145 8.36 12.37 -27.24
CA PRO A 145 9.33 12.33 -28.33
C PRO A 145 10.18 13.61 -28.40
N ALA A 146 9.63 14.77 -28.01
CA ALA A 146 10.39 16.01 -27.93
C ALA A 146 11.48 16.02 -26.83
N ASP A 147 11.28 15.28 -25.74
CA ASP A 147 12.28 15.14 -24.68
C ASP A 147 13.38 14.17 -25.09
N ARG A 148 13.05 13.17 -25.93
CA ARG A 148 14.02 12.24 -26.51
C ARG A 148 15.01 12.96 -27.43
N ASP A 149 14.50 13.78 -28.34
CA ASP A 149 15.32 14.54 -29.29
C ASP A 149 16.24 15.56 -28.58
N ARG A 150 15.78 16.15 -27.46
CA ARG A 150 16.61 17.05 -26.64
C ARG A 150 17.74 16.33 -25.91
N LEU A 151 17.47 15.15 -25.36
CA LEU A 151 18.49 14.35 -24.67
C LEU A 151 19.57 13.83 -25.62
N GLU A 152 19.21 13.55 -26.88
CA GLU A 152 20.16 13.20 -27.94
C GLU A 152 21.02 14.41 -28.39
N ALA A 153 20.46 15.62 -28.37
CA ALA A 153 21.17 16.85 -28.73
C ALA A 153 22.13 17.38 -27.63
N GLU A 154 21.85 17.09 -26.35
CA GLU A 154 22.69 17.52 -25.22
C GLU A 154 23.84 16.53 -24.91
N GLY A 155 23.88 15.37 -25.57
CA GLY A 155 24.88 14.32 -25.39
C GLY A 155 25.98 14.25 -26.46
N ALA A 156 26.02 15.18 -27.43
CA ALA A 156 26.99 15.25 -28.54
C ALA A 156 27.88 16.50 -28.44
#